data_AF-A0AAJ5QTT6-F1
#
_entry.id   AF-A0AAJ5QTT6-F1
#
_cell.length_a   1.000
_cell.length_b   1.000
_cell.length_c   1.000
_cell.angle_alpha   90.00
_cell.angle_beta   90.00
_cell.angle_gamma   90.00
#
_symmetry.space_group_name_H-M   'P 1'
#
loop_
_entity.id
_entity.type
_entity.pdbx_description
1 polymer ?
#
loop_
_entity_poly.entity_id
_entity_poly.type
_entity_poly.pdbx_seq_one_letter_code
_entity_poly.pdbx_strand_id
1 'polypeptide(L)'
;MSQTNFFKINLEGCITKIQVEERILADTKLTATALVLHINERSKTYFCFIFERINPKIDDEALNYILRLSSDFRLKNQNIYFIFSSAKKIEQLSHCSVKLERLTQLETSTILIDRYGNNKLTQEDIFYIYELTEGVVSKLDHVMNFLNDCSADELSTIEDLFDDVYYDENLSRTTREQIEFLANNPKRSNTFLLLKILAVLKNGESIKTIRKTKIGSHINPRNTQELTSLELATSVTIDSTTTIIRLNTIVKDYVLKITPLQETHEISREFLPFTIITGKEKIVLSSINRKTMEYGLKTEEDNAVTLLKNNIELVKNSLTSDLLNESEKNALSTQLNRLLYLSRSYVYGLLNSSRFTEAVTAIHALLKDIESIRDNNIYIYYAYLAWSQRMLGKHDIAFDYIKKAKELCPTEDKATLRDITIDELYLLEKLSLNEALSLAKKLKNENKANSDLYIISDIILSNSLPVKEKIEKLKFNEKKARRLKYFTTANNILLILNRYLKNHEKLTSINTILSSEKSTYNTCRAKIIKYEILLESGQVDKITEKSIDELKDIYNYLFFQGLESLFNRCHELLWEIAVHRKINDLIENIFFQGILIWRLNNDLKSEEKYERLYNERVAAITIEGVSLLE
;
A
#
# COMPACT_ATOMS: atom_id res chain seq x y z
N MET A 1 -35.02 13.04 7.67
CA MET A 1 -33.88 13.75 8.27
C MET A 1 -34.35 15.12 8.72
N SER A 2 -34.61 15.28 10.02
CA SER A 2 -34.98 16.57 10.66
C SER A 2 -33.88 17.61 10.48
N GLN A 3 -34.23 18.92 10.46
CA GLN A 3 -33.28 20.04 10.36
C GLN A 3 -32.07 19.83 11.29
N THR A 4 -30.90 19.56 10.70
CA THR A 4 -29.63 19.49 11.43
C THR A 4 -28.99 20.87 11.36
N ASN A 5 -28.67 21.44 12.52
CA ASN A 5 -27.94 22.70 12.60
C ASN A 5 -26.45 22.42 12.76
N PHE A 6 -25.64 22.91 11.81
CA PHE A 6 -24.19 22.71 11.77
C PHE A 6 -23.45 23.99 12.14
N PHE A 7 -22.54 23.89 13.11
CA PHE A 7 -21.64 24.96 13.52
C PHE A 7 -20.20 24.53 13.33
N LYS A 8 -19.46 25.28 12.52
CA LYS A 8 -18.04 25.05 12.23
C LYS A 8 -17.25 26.20 12.84
N ILE A 9 -16.32 25.87 13.73
CA ILE A 9 -15.56 26.82 14.54
C ILE A 9 -14.07 26.59 14.27
N ASN A 10 -13.38 27.56 13.66
CA ASN A 10 -11.98 27.42 13.30
C ASN A 10 -11.05 27.94 14.41
N LEU A 11 -10.42 27.03 15.14
CA LEU A 11 -9.54 27.34 16.27
C LEU A 11 -8.07 27.52 15.89
N GLU A 12 -7.77 27.70 14.61
CA GLU A 12 -6.41 27.98 14.16
C GLU A 12 -5.83 29.22 14.86
N GLY A 13 -4.63 29.08 15.43
CA GLY A 13 -3.94 30.13 16.18
C GLY A 13 -4.48 30.41 17.60
N CYS A 14 -5.59 29.78 18.03
CA CYS A 14 -6.13 29.97 19.37
C CYS A 14 -5.36 29.14 20.40
N ILE A 15 -4.81 29.80 21.43
CA ILE A 15 -4.02 29.16 22.49
C ILE A 15 -4.74 29.24 23.84
N THR A 16 -5.42 30.36 24.12
CA THR A 16 -6.05 30.61 25.43
C THR A 16 -7.57 30.52 25.37
N LYS A 17 -8.19 30.35 26.55
CA LYS A 17 -9.65 30.24 26.67
C LYS A 17 -10.39 31.46 26.09
N ILE A 18 -9.87 32.66 26.33
CA ILE A 18 -10.47 33.91 25.84
C ILE A 18 -10.51 33.91 24.30
N GLN A 19 -9.43 33.50 23.65
CA GLN A 19 -9.37 33.43 22.18
C GLN A 19 -10.37 32.41 21.62
N VAL A 20 -10.56 31.29 22.33
CA VAL A 20 -11.58 30.29 21.95
C VAL A 20 -12.99 30.86 22.09
N GLU A 21 -13.30 31.57 23.18
CA GLU A 21 -14.61 32.20 23.39
C GLU A 21 -14.91 33.27 22.33
N GLU A 22 -13.93 34.11 22.02
CA GLU A 22 -14.00 35.10 20.95
C GLU A 22 -14.25 34.44 19.59
N ARG A 23 -13.59 33.31 19.32
CA ARG A 23 -13.77 32.57 18.07
C ARG A 23 -15.15 31.93 17.96
N ILE A 24 -15.66 31.33 19.04
CA ILE A 24 -17.03 30.80 19.09
C ILE A 24 -18.03 31.91 18.77
N LEU A 25 -17.87 33.08 19.38
CA LEU A 25 -18.73 34.23 19.11
C LEU A 25 -18.62 34.68 17.65
N ALA A 26 -17.42 34.78 17.10
CA ALA A 26 -17.20 35.20 15.72
C ALA A 26 -17.85 34.24 14.71
N ASP A 27 -17.64 32.94 14.87
CA ASP A 27 -18.04 31.92 13.89
C ASP A 27 -19.53 31.57 14.01
N THR A 28 -20.10 31.60 15.22
CA THR A 28 -21.51 31.25 15.47
C THR A 28 -22.44 32.46 15.62
N LYS A 29 -21.87 33.68 15.74
CA LYS A 29 -22.57 34.93 16.09
C LYS A 29 -23.25 34.91 17.47
N LEU A 30 -22.98 33.90 18.29
CA LEU A 30 -23.55 33.72 19.62
C LEU A 30 -22.45 33.36 20.62
N THR A 31 -22.59 33.83 21.85
CA THR A 31 -21.71 33.35 22.93
C THR A 31 -22.01 31.89 23.25
N ALA A 32 -21.06 31.18 23.85
CA ALA A 32 -21.25 29.78 24.26
C ALA A 32 -22.50 29.62 25.15
N THR A 33 -22.74 30.54 26.09
CA THR A 33 -23.93 30.52 26.96
C THR A 33 -25.23 30.71 26.16
N ALA A 34 -25.24 31.62 25.17
CA ALA A 34 -26.40 31.82 24.31
C ALA A 34 -26.67 30.59 23.42
N LEU A 35 -25.62 29.92 22.95
CA LEU A 35 -25.73 28.66 22.21
C LEU A 35 -26.36 27.55 23.07
N VAL A 36 -25.90 27.37 24.31
CA VAL A 36 -26.48 26.39 25.24
C VAL A 36 -27.98 26.61 25.37
N LEU A 37 -28.42 27.85 25.57
CA LEU A 37 -29.84 28.18 25.69
C LEU A 37 -30.60 27.87 24.39
N HIS A 38 -30.10 28.35 23.26
CA HIS A 38 -30.69 28.16 21.93
C HIS A 38 -30.88 26.69 21.54
N ILE A 39 -29.94 25.84 21.95
CA ILE A 39 -29.94 24.40 21.65
C ILE A 39 -30.92 23.66 22.56
N ASN A 40 -30.93 24.01 23.85
CA ASN A 40 -31.75 23.33 24.85
C ASN A 40 -33.23 23.74 24.78
N GLU A 41 -33.56 24.87 24.13
CA GLU A 41 -34.94 25.21 23.73
C GLU A 41 -35.47 24.29 22.61
N ARG A 42 -34.60 23.62 21.87
CA ARG A 42 -34.95 22.77 20.71
C ARG A 42 -34.56 21.30 20.94
N SER A 43 -35.15 20.66 21.95
CA SER A 43 -34.80 19.30 22.39
C SER A 43 -34.93 18.19 21.34
N LYS A 44 -35.72 18.41 20.28
CA LYS A 44 -35.92 17.44 19.17
C LYS A 44 -35.05 17.73 17.93
N THR A 45 -34.26 18.80 17.96
CA THR A 45 -33.42 19.23 16.83
C THR A 45 -32.01 18.69 17.00
N TYR A 46 -31.41 18.24 15.90
CA TYR A 46 -30.03 17.76 15.88
C TYR A 46 -29.06 18.93 15.72
N PHE A 47 -28.00 18.91 16.50
CA PHE A 47 -26.92 19.90 16.44
C PHE A 47 -25.58 19.21 16.25
N CYS A 48 -24.73 19.76 15.39
CA CYS A 48 -23.37 19.28 15.16
C CYS A 48 -22.38 20.44 15.28
N PHE A 49 -21.41 20.28 16.17
CA PHE A 49 -20.31 21.22 16.38
C PHE A 49 -19.02 20.61 15.87
N ILE A 50 -18.36 21.32 14.95
CA ILE A 50 -17.06 20.94 14.40
C ILE A 50 -16.05 21.99 14.82
N PHE A 51 -15.22 21.65 15.81
CA PHE A 51 -14.08 22.45 16.22
C PHE A 51 -12.88 22.06 15.37
N GLU A 52 -12.54 22.91 14.41
CA GLU A 52 -11.51 22.65 13.43
C GLU A 52 -10.15 23.20 13.87
N ARG A 53 -9.08 22.49 13.49
CA ARG A 53 -7.68 22.95 13.61
C ARG A 53 -7.32 23.42 15.02
N ILE A 54 -7.72 22.64 16.03
CA ILE A 54 -7.32 22.89 17.41
C ILE A 54 -5.80 22.99 17.46
N ASN A 55 -5.31 24.12 17.97
CA ASN A 55 -3.89 24.38 18.07
C ASN A 55 -3.23 23.33 18.99
N PRO A 56 -2.20 22.60 18.55
CA PRO A 56 -1.51 21.63 19.41
C PRO A 56 -0.86 22.22 20.66
N LYS A 57 -0.63 23.55 20.68
CA LYS A 57 -0.09 24.32 21.81
C LYS A 57 -1.18 24.99 22.66
N ILE A 58 -2.44 24.66 22.43
CA ILE A 58 -3.55 25.13 23.27
C ILE A 58 -3.26 24.83 24.74
N ASP A 59 -3.53 25.79 25.63
CA ASP A 59 -3.31 25.58 27.05
C ASP A 59 -4.37 24.62 27.64
N ASP A 60 -4.03 24.03 28.79
CA ASP A 60 -4.90 23.05 29.45
C ASP A 60 -6.25 23.66 29.86
N GLU A 61 -6.31 24.97 30.17
CA GLU A 61 -7.55 25.64 30.54
C GLU A 61 -8.51 25.72 29.35
N ALA A 62 -8.01 26.17 28.20
CA ALA A 62 -8.75 26.30 26.96
C ALA A 62 -9.19 24.94 26.41
N LEU A 63 -8.31 23.94 26.43
CA LEU A 63 -8.66 22.58 26.02
C LEU A 63 -9.74 21.99 26.92
N ASN A 64 -9.59 22.10 28.24
CA ASN A 64 -10.62 21.63 29.18
C ASN A 64 -11.94 22.37 29.00
N TYR A 65 -11.90 23.67 28.70
CA TYR A 65 -13.10 24.45 28.40
C TYR A 65 -13.84 23.88 27.17
N ILE A 66 -13.15 23.69 26.05
CA ILE A 66 -13.75 23.13 24.82
C ILE A 66 -14.35 21.74 25.07
N LEU A 67 -13.63 20.87 25.77
CA LEU A 67 -14.09 19.52 26.07
C LEU A 67 -15.33 19.54 26.98
N ARG A 68 -15.41 20.47 27.94
CA ARG A 68 -16.57 20.64 28.82
C ARG A 68 -17.81 21.18 28.10
N LEU A 69 -17.66 21.93 27.00
CA LEU A 69 -18.82 22.36 26.21
C LEU A 69 -19.67 21.15 25.78
N SER A 70 -19.05 19.99 25.53
CA SER A 70 -19.79 18.79 25.16
C SER A 70 -20.76 18.29 26.23
N SER A 71 -20.42 18.46 27.51
CA SER A 71 -21.32 18.17 28.63
C SER A 71 -22.31 19.30 28.87
N ASP A 72 -21.84 20.55 28.83
CA ASP A 72 -22.64 21.72 29.18
C ASP A 72 -23.80 21.95 28.20
N PHE A 73 -23.63 21.53 26.95
CA PHE A 73 -24.65 21.68 25.92
C PHE A 73 -25.78 20.64 26.06
N ARG A 74 -25.53 19.50 26.73
CA ARG A 74 -26.44 18.34 26.82
C ARG A 74 -27.37 18.35 28.05
N LEU A 75 -27.94 19.51 28.39
CA LEU A 75 -28.83 19.65 29.55
C LEU A 75 -30.23 19.07 29.29
N LYS A 76 -30.88 19.49 28.20
CA LYS A 76 -32.22 19.07 27.76
C LYS A 76 -32.21 18.41 26.38
N ASN A 77 -31.28 18.81 25.51
CA ASN A 77 -31.13 18.23 24.19
C ASN A 77 -29.99 17.21 24.19
N GLN A 78 -30.30 15.94 23.92
CA GLN A 78 -29.31 14.86 23.81
C GLN A 78 -28.81 14.64 22.37
N ASN A 79 -29.43 15.28 21.39
CA ASN A 79 -29.14 15.12 19.96
C ASN A 79 -28.01 16.06 19.50
N ILE A 80 -26.88 16.03 20.21
CA ILE A 80 -25.74 16.93 19.96
C ILE A 80 -24.45 16.14 19.71
N TYR A 81 -23.85 16.37 18.55
CA TYR A 81 -22.58 15.77 18.15
C TYR A 81 -21.45 16.80 18.19
N PHE A 82 -20.29 16.36 18.65
CA PHE A 82 -19.07 17.15 18.71
C PHE A 82 -17.97 16.44 17.94
N ILE A 83 -17.34 17.14 17.02
CA ILE A 83 -16.21 16.68 16.22
C ILE A 83 -15.06 17.64 16.47
N PHE A 84 -13.91 17.09 16.84
CA PHE A 84 -12.69 17.85 17.11
C PHE A 84 -11.65 17.43 16.09
N SER A 85 -11.11 18.39 15.33
CA SER A 85 -9.98 18.14 14.43
C SER A 85 -8.74 18.86 14.95
N SER A 86 -7.61 18.14 14.92
CA SER A 86 -6.34 18.59 15.46
C SER A 86 -5.20 17.91 14.71
N ALA A 87 -4.06 18.58 14.57
CA ALA A 87 -2.84 17.97 14.03
C ALA A 87 -2.20 16.97 15.00
N LYS A 88 -2.49 17.10 16.31
CA LYS A 88 -2.00 16.21 17.36
C LYS A 88 -3.16 15.48 18.04
N LYS A 89 -2.92 14.22 18.41
CA LYS A 89 -3.86 13.43 19.20
C LYS A 89 -4.17 14.16 20.52
N ILE A 90 -5.46 14.33 20.79
CA ILE A 90 -5.97 14.83 22.07
C ILE A 90 -6.11 13.62 22.99
N GLU A 91 -5.22 13.48 23.98
CA GLU A 91 -5.14 12.26 24.81
C GLU A 91 -6.43 11.99 25.59
N GLN A 92 -7.13 13.05 26.02
CA GLN A 92 -8.44 12.97 26.68
C GLN A 92 -9.52 12.31 25.81
N LEU A 93 -9.37 12.37 24.48
CA LEU A 93 -10.29 11.78 23.49
C LEU A 93 -9.71 10.55 22.80
N SER A 94 -8.68 9.93 23.38
CA SER A 94 -7.99 8.78 22.78
C SER A 94 -8.89 7.58 22.50
N HIS A 95 -9.97 7.41 23.26
CA HIS A 95 -10.95 6.34 23.09
C HIS A 95 -11.92 6.55 21.91
N CYS A 96 -11.99 7.78 21.38
CA CYS A 96 -12.90 8.17 20.30
C CYS A 96 -12.18 8.99 19.22
N SER A 97 -10.90 8.70 18.97
CA SER A 97 -10.08 9.41 17.98
C SER A 97 -9.95 8.61 16.69
N VAL A 98 -10.16 9.26 15.55
CA VAL A 98 -9.87 8.72 14.22
C VAL A 98 -8.65 9.44 13.67
N LYS A 99 -7.62 8.69 13.27
CA LYS A 99 -6.44 9.25 12.59
C LYS A 99 -6.68 9.21 11.09
N LEU A 100 -6.60 10.38 10.45
CA LEU A 100 -6.61 10.46 8.99
C LEU A 100 -5.21 10.12 8.47
N GLU A 101 -5.15 9.10 7.62
CA GLU A 101 -3.91 8.69 6.93
C GLU A 101 -3.87 9.30 5.53
N ARG A 102 -2.71 9.21 4.88
CA ARG A 102 -2.58 9.52 3.46
C ARG A 102 -3.37 8.55 2.60
N LEU A 103 -3.78 9.02 1.43
CA LEU A 103 -4.37 8.19 0.40
C LEU A 103 -3.36 7.13 -0.04
N THR A 104 -3.84 5.92 -0.30
CA THR A 104 -3.09 4.88 -1.04
C THR A 104 -2.99 5.21 -2.50
N GLN A 105 -2.10 4.48 -3.18
CA GLN A 105 -2.17 4.37 -4.63
C GLN A 105 -3.56 3.93 -5.09
N LEU A 106 -4.17 2.97 -4.38
CA LEU A 106 -5.52 2.45 -4.66
C LEU A 106 -6.59 3.57 -4.57
N GLU A 107 -6.64 4.28 -3.44
CA GLU A 107 -7.57 5.39 -3.21
C GLU A 107 -7.32 6.55 -4.20
N THR A 108 -6.06 6.89 -4.46
CA THR A 108 -5.66 7.92 -5.45
C THR A 108 -6.11 7.53 -6.85
N SER A 109 -5.90 6.27 -7.23
CA SER A 109 -6.37 5.74 -8.52
C SER A 109 -7.89 5.86 -8.63
N THR A 110 -8.62 5.61 -7.53
CA THR A 110 -10.08 5.67 -7.50
C THR A 110 -10.56 7.08 -7.79
N ILE A 111 -9.97 8.07 -7.10
CA ILE A 111 -10.29 9.48 -7.26
C ILE A 111 -10.00 9.96 -8.68
N LEU A 112 -8.84 9.59 -9.23
CA LEU A 112 -8.45 9.99 -10.59
C LEU A 112 -9.34 9.35 -11.66
N ILE A 113 -9.66 8.06 -11.52
CA ILE A 113 -10.54 7.35 -12.46
C ILE A 113 -11.97 7.90 -12.38
N ASP A 114 -12.49 8.18 -11.19
CA ASP A 114 -13.84 8.75 -11.01
C ASP A 114 -13.94 10.14 -11.66
N ARG A 115 -12.88 10.96 -11.52
CA ARG A 115 -12.87 12.32 -12.07
C ARG A 115 -12.65 12.40 -13.57
N TYR A 116 -11.74 11.59 -14.13
CA TYR A 116 -11.31 11.72 -15.53
C TYR A 116 -11.72 10.55 -16.44
N GLY A 117 -12.19 9.45 -15.85
CA GLY A 117 -12.49 8.20 -16.54
C GLY A 117 -11.22 7.44 -16.99
N ASN A 118 -11.43 6.19 -17.42
CA ASN A 118 -10.36 5.27 -17.84
C ASN A 118 -9.64 5.65 -19.15
N ASN A 119 -10.13 6.65 -19.89
CA ASN A 119 -9.62 6.97 -21.23
C ASN A 119 -8.56 8.08 -21.24
N LYS A 120 -8.47 8.87 -20.17
CA LYS A 120 -7.57 10.03 -20.12
C LYS A 120 -6.21 9.71 -19.50
N LEU A 121 -6.17 8.81 -18.52
CA LEU A 121 -4.95 8.47 -17.78
C LEU A 121 -4.66 6.98 -17.93
N THR A 122 -3.42 6.66 -18.28
CA THR A 122 -2.89 5.31 -18.25
C THR A 122 -2.53 4.89 -16.82
N GLN A 123 -2.25 3.60 -16.61
CA GLN A 123 -1.77 3.11 -15.32
C GLN A 123 -0.40 3.70 -14.94
N GLU A 124 0.45 3.97 -15.94
CA GLU A 124 1.74 4.61 -15.73
C GLU A 124 1.55 6.08 -15.29
N ASP A 125 0.57 6.79 -15.86
CA ASP A 125 0.22 8.15 -15.46
C ASP A 125 -0.29 8.20 -14.02
N ILE A 126 -1.23 7.32 -13.66
CA ILE A 126 -1.78 7.25 -12.30
C ILE A 126 -0.68 6.94 -11.29
N PHE A 127 0.20 6.01 -11.61
CA PHE A 127 1.35 5.70 -10.78
C PHE A 127 2.30 6.90 -10.63
N TYR A 128 2.59 7.59 -11.72
CA TYR A 128 3.41 8.79 -11.71
C TYR A 128 2.80 9.91 -10.85
N ILE A 129 1.50 10.18 -11.00
CA ILE A 129 0.76 11.16 -10.19
C ILE A 129 0.79 10.76 -8.71
N TYR A 130 0.62 9.48 -8.40
CA TYR A 130 0.73 9.01 -7.03
C TYR A 130 2.14 9.23 -6.47
N GLU A 131 3.21 8.93 -7.22
CA GLU A 131 4.59 9.18 -6.76
C GLU A 131 4.88 10.67 -6.56
N LEU A 132 4.28 11.56 -7.36
CA LEU A 132 4.41 13.01 -7.18
C LEU A 132 3.70 13.52 -5.92
N THR A 133 2.50 13.01 -5.68
CA THR A 133 1.61 13.51 -4.61
C THR A 133 1.81 12.77 -3.29
N GLU A 134 2.32 11.55 -3.34
CA GLU A 134 2.49 10.59 -2.24
C GLU A 134 1.24 10.47 -1.36
N GLY A 135 0.07 10.50 -2.02
CA GLY A 135 -1.24 10.39 -1.35
C GLY A 135 -1.62 11.59 -0.49
N VAL A 136 -0.89 12.72 -0.59
CA VAL A 136 -1.27 13.97 0.07
C VAL A 136 -2.40 14.63 -0.71
N VAL A 137 -3.57 14.72 -0.07
CA VAL A 137 -4.82 15.21 -0.71
C VAL A 137 -4.63 16.58 -1.37
N SER A 138 -4.02 17.55 -0.67
CA SER A 138 -3.82 18.90 -1.23
C SER A 138 -2.88 18.94 -2.43
N LYS A 139 -1.87 18.06 -2.49
CA LYS A 139 -1.04 17.91 -3.69
C LYS A 139 -1.82 17.27 -4.84
N LEU A 140 -2.63 16.25 -4.53
CA LEU A 140 -3.47 15.61 -5.53
C LEU A 140 -4.46 16.60 -6.13
N ASP A 141 -5.13 17.40 -5.30
CA ASP A 141 -6.02 18.47 -5.76
C ASP A 141 -5.31 19.47 -6.68
N HIS A 142 -4.08 19.85 -6.32
CA HIS A 142 -3.28 20.75 -7.13
C HIS A 142 -2.90 20.12 -8.49
N VAL A 143 -2.44 18.87 -8.51
CA VAL A 143 -2.17 18.13 -9.76
C VAL A 143 -3.45 17.96 -10.59
N MET A 144 -4.58 17.67 -9.97
CA MET A 144 -5.88 17.58 -10.66
C MET A 144 -6.29 18.91 -11.30
N ASN A 145 -5.92 20.05 -10.71
CA ASN A 145 -6.15 21.35 -11.35
C ASN A 145 -5.34 21.48 -12.64
N PHE A 146 -4.04 21.14 -12.61
CA PHE A 146 -3.21 21.13 -13.82
C PHE A 146 -3.71 20.14 -14.87
N LEU A 147 -4.09 18.93 -14.48
CA LEU A 147 -4.61 17.91 -15.39
C LEU A 147 -5.90 18.33 -16.11
N ASN A 148 -6.60 19.38 -15.65
CA ASN A 148 -7.72 19.93 -16.42
C ASN A 148 -7.24 20.63 -17.71
N ASP A 149 -6.04 21.20 -17.68
CA ASP A 149 -5.47 22.03 -18.76
C ASP A 149 -4.29 21.37 -19.49
N CYS A 150 -3.62 20.38 -18.89
CA CYS A 150 -2.46 19.69 -19.45
C CYS A 150 -2.54 18.15 -19.36
N SER A 151 -1.64 17.48 -20.08
CA SER A 151 -1.44 16.03 -20.00
C SER A 151 -0.58 15.63 -18.78
N ALA A 152 -0.60 14.33 -18.42
CA ALA A 152 0.21 13.82 -17.32
C ALA A 152 1.72 13.92 -17.59
N ASP A 153 2.15 13.72 -18.84
CA ASP A 153 3.55 13.83 -19.24
C ASP A 153 4.11 15.25 -19.05
N GLU A 154 3.30 16.27 -19.33
CA GLU A 154 3.68 17.68 -19.20
C GLU A 154 3.91 18.10 -17.74
N LEU A 155 3.30 17.41 -16.76
CA LEU A 155 3.53 17.67 -15.34
C LEU A 155 5.01 17.55 -14.96
N SER A 156 5.75 16.67 -15.64
CA SER A 156 7.18 16.45 -15.39
C SER A 156 8.07 17.64 -15.78
N THR A 157 7.54 18.56 -16.58
CA THR A 157 8.27 19.74 -17.06
C THR A 157 8.14 20.95 -16.12
N ILE A 158 7.27 20.86 -15.11
CA ILE A 158 6.98 21.94 -14.18
C ILE A 158 7.90 21.79 -12.95
N GLU A 159 8.99 22.55 -12.91
CA GLU A 159 9.99 22.45 -11.82
C GLU A 159 9.42 22.84 -10.45
N ASP A 160 8.54 23.85 -10.40
CA ASP A 160 7.93 24.38 -9.18
C ASP A 160 6.49 23.91 -8.97
N LEU A 161 6.14 22.71 -9.44
CA LEU A 161 4.76 22.18 -9.47
C LEU A 161 4.02 22.27 -8.13
N PHE A 162 4.71 22.24 -7.01
CA PHE A 162 4.10 22.24 -5.68
C PHE A 162 4.45 23.47 -4.85
N ASP A 163 5.10 24.47 -5.42
CA ASP A 163 5.50 25.66 -4.67
C ASP A 163 4.29 26.33 -4.01
N ASP A 164 3.20 26.55 -4.74
CA ASP A 164 1.97 27.13 -4.17
C ASP A 164 1.40 26.27 -3.02
N VAL A 165 1.50 24.94 -3.12
CA VAL A 165 1.08 24.02 -2.05
C VAL A 165 1.95 24.18 -0.80
N TYR A 166 3.24 24.47 -0.98
CA TYR A 166 4.20 24.72 0.10
C TYR A 166 4.12 26.14 0.66
N TYR A 167 3.70 27.13 -0.14
CA TYR A 167 3.74 28.54 0.20
C TYR A 167 2.41 29.14 0.68
N ASP A 168 1.25 28.66 0.18
CA ASP A 168 -0.04 29.32 0.45
C ASP A 168 -1.02 28.57 1.37
N GLU A 169 -0.99 27.23 1.50
CA GLU A 169 -2.06 26.52 2.25
C GLU A 169 -1.66 25.39 3.23
N ASN A 170 -0.51 24.71 3.09
CA ASN A 170 -0.26 23.46 3.84
C ASN A 170 0.98 23.41 4.74
N LEU A 171 2.03 24.18 4.44
CA LEU A 171 3.16 24.33 5.36
C LEU A 171 2.96 25.63 6.15
N SER A 172 2.55 25.51 7.42
CA SER A 172 2.39 26.71 8.25
C SER A 172 3.69 27.52 8.27
N ARG A 173 3.59 28.86 8.24
CA ARG A 173 4.75 29.77 8.38
C ARG A 173 5.62 29.35 9.56
N THR A 174 5.00 28.92 10.65
CA THR A 174 5.66 28.41 11.85
C THR A 174 6.50 27.15 11.60
N THR A 175 6.02 26.21 10.78
CA THR A 175 6.78 24.99 10.42
C THR A 175 8.02 25.35 9.59
N ARG A 176 7.90 26.30 8.65
CA ARG A 176 9.05 26.77 7.86
C ARG A 176 10.11 27.45 8.73
N GLU A 177 9.68 28.38 9.58
CA GLU A 177 10.57 29.07 10.52
C GLU A 177 11.28 28.08 11.46
N GLN A 178 10.63 26.97 11.84
CA GLN A 178 11.26 25.91 12.63
C GLN A 178 12.33 25.14 11.84
N ILE A 179 12.09 24.81 10.57
CA ILE A 179 13.08 24.13 9.72
C ILE A 179 14.28 25.05 9.49
N GLU A 180 14.05 26.33 9.16
CA GLU A 180 15.10 27.33 9.00
C GLU A 180 15.89 27.55 10.30
N PHE A 181 15.21 27.56 11.46
CA PHE A 181 15.86 27.62 12.76
C PHE A 181 16.78 26.42 12.99
N LEU A 182 16.36 25.21 12.64
CA LEU A 182 17.20 24.01 12.75
C LEU A 182 18.40 24.09 11.79
N ALA A 183 18.19 24.57 10.56
CA ALA A 183 19.23 24.71 9.55
C ALA A 183 20.31 25.72 9.96
N ASN A 184 19.90 26.87 10.52
CA ASN A 184 20.78 27.99 10.84
C ASN A 184 21.41 27.92 12.23
N ASN A 185 21.01 26.96 13.09
CA ASN A 185 21.51 26.86 14.47
C ASN A 185 22.57 25.74 14.63
N PRO A 186 23.86 26.07 14.81
CA PRO A 186 24.92 25.07 14.92
C PRO A 186 24.76 24.09 16.08
N LYS A 187 24.08 24.49 17.17
CA LYS A 187 23.82 23.61 18.32
C LYS A 187 22.80 22.51 18.01
N ARG A 188 22.02 22.66 16.94
CA ARG A 188 20.98 21.72 16.49
C ARG A 188 21.37 20.96 15.22
N SER A 189 22.65 21.02 14.84
CA SER A 189 23.18 20.36 13.63
C SER A 189 22.81 18.89 13.52
N ASN A 190 22.88 18.11 14.62
CA ASN A 190 22.48 16.71 14.63
C ASN A 190 20.97 16.49 14.43
N THR A 191 20.13 17.42 14.93
CA THR A 191 18.68 17.38 14.72
C THR A 191 18.34 17.70 13.26
N PHE A 192 19.03 18.69 12.67
CA PHE A 192 18.87 19.02 11.25
C PHE A 192 19.42 17.91 10.34
N LEU A 193 20.54 17.28 10.70
CA LEU A 193 21.06 16.11 9.99
C LEU A 193 20.08 14.94 10.04
N LEU A 194 19.45 14.69 11.19
CA LEU A 194 18.39 13.69 11.30
C LEU A 194 17.21 14.03 10.38
N LEU A 195 16.81 15.30 10.30
CA LEU A 195 15.76 15.77 9.40
C LEU A 195 16.13 15.47 7.93
N LYS A 196 17.35 15.78 7.50
CA LYS A 196 17.85 15.47 6.14
C LYS A 196 17.87 13.97 5.85
N ILE A 197 18.36 13.16 6.79
CA ILE A 197 18.39 11.69 6.67
C ILE A 197 16.97 11.13 6.48
N LEU A 198 16.03 11.55 7.33
CA LEU A 198 14.64 11.10 7.23
C LEU A 198 13.92 11.66 6.00
N ALA A 199 14.42 12.74 5.42
CA ALA A 199 13.87 13.26 4.18
C ALA A 199 14.22 12.38 2.97
N VAL A 200 15.45 11.82 2.94
CA VAL A 200 15.88 10.86 1.92
C VAL A 200 15.20 9.48 2.11
N LEU A 201 14.97 9.07 3.35
CA LEU A 201 14.33 7.80 3.69
C LEU A 201 12.80 7.95 3.72
N LYS A 202 12.13 7.82 2.56
CA LYS A 202 10.67 8.04 2.39
C LYS A 202 9.80 7.37 3.47
N ASN A 203 10.11 6.12 3.84
CA ASN A 203 9.35 5.36 4.84
C ASN A 203 9.79 5.60 6.29
N GLY A 204 10.71 6.53 6.51
CA GLY A 204 11.35 6.73 7.79
C GLY A 204 12.31 5.59 8.15
N GLU A 205 12.86 5.66 9.35
CA GLU A 205 13.80 4.65 9.84
C GLU A 205 13.87 4.67 11.38
N SER A 206 14.32 3.58 11.98
CA SER A 206 14.58 3.53 13.41
C SER A 206 15.89 4.24 13.76
N ILE A 207 15.92 4.88 14.93
CA ILE A 207 17.15 5.49 15.44
C ILE A 207 18.29 4.47 15.59
N LYS A 208 17.94 3.20 15.86
CA LYS A 208 18.91 2.11 15.98
C LYS A 208 19.64 1.85 14.67
N THR A 209 18.96 1.92 13.53
CA THR A 209 19.60 1.76 12.21
C THR A 209 20.38 3.01 11.83
N ILE A 210 19.80 4.20 12.02
CA ILE A 210 20.46 5.48 11.72
C ILE A 210 21.83 5.56 12.39
N ARG A 211 21.93 5.18 13.68
CA ARG A 211 23.17 5.21 14.45
C ARG A 211 24.25 4.20 14.01
N LYS A 212 23.92 3.24 13.13
CA LYS A 212 24.93 2.32 12.56
C LYS A 212 25.73 2.94 11.42
N THR A 213 25.18 3.98 10.78
CA THR A 213 25.86 4.72 9.71
C THR A 213 26.91 5.66 10.30
N LYS A 214 27.88 6.08 9.48
CA LYS A 214 28.90 7.02 9.92
C LYS A 214 28.28 8.40 10.14
N ILE A 215 27.43 8.85 9.21
CA ILE A 215 26.72 10.13 9.32
C ILE A 215 25.75 10.19 10.50
N GLY A 216 25.08 9.08 10.82
CA GLY A 216 24.07 9.04 11.90
C GLY A 216 24.62 8.69 13.29
N SER A 217 25.93 8.44 13.43
CA SER A 217 26.54 7.90 14.66
C SER A 217 26.32 8.79 15.90
N HIS A 218 26.24 10.12 15.72
CA HIS A 218 26.04 11.10 16.80
C HIS A 218 24.57 11.44 17.08
N ILE A 219 23.63 10.88 16.32
CA ILE A 219 22.20 11.09 16.52
C ILE A 219 21.75 10.31 17.76
N ASN A 220 20.96 10.95 18.61
CA ASN A 220 20.45 10.39 19.85
C ASN A 220 18.93 10.60 20.01
N PRO A 221 18.26 9.87 20.92
CA PRO A 221 16.80 9.95 21.06
C PRO A 221 16.24 11.35 21.35
N ARG A 222 17.04 12.28 21.90
CA ARG A 222 16.60 13.67 22.11
C ARG A 222 16.40 14.41 20.79
N ASN A 223 17.19 14.09 19.76
CA ASN A 223 16.99 14.65 18.42
C ASN A 223 15.63 14.23 17.84
N THR A 224 15.24 12.97 18.03
CA THR A 224 13.93 12.46 17.63
C THR A 224 12.78 13.11 18.42
N GLN A 225 12.94 13.24 19.73
CA GLN A 225 11.96 13.94 20.58
C GLN A 225 11.77 15.38 20.15
N GLU A 226 12.87 16.08 19.82
CA GLU A 226 12.83 17.44 19.30
C GLU A 226 12.03 17.53 17.98
N LEU A 227 12.34 16.69 16.98
CA LEU A 227 11.58 16.68 15.72
C LEU A 227 10.09 16.38 15.91
N THR A 228 9.75 15.48 16.84
CA THR A 228 8.36 15.15 17.15
C THR A 228 7.66 16.30 17.87
N SER A 229 8.38 17.00 18.78
CA SER A 229 7.84 18.17 19.49
C SER A 229 7.64 19.39 18.61
N LEU A 230 8.42 19.49 17.53
CA LEU A 230 8.27 20.51 16.49
C LEU A 230 7.26 20.11 15.41
N GLU A 231 6.60 18.96 15.53
CA GLU A 231 5.60 18.46 14.56
C GLU A 231 6.15 18.22 13.14
N LEU A 232 7.48 18.13 13.02
CA LEU A 232 8.17 17.84 11.76
C LEU A 232 8.16 16.34 11.45
N ALA A 233 8.06 15.51 12.49
CA ALA A 233 8.11 14.06 12.39
C ALA A 233 7.05 13.39 13.27
N THR A 234 6.67 12.16 12.89
CA THR A 234 5.79 11.29 13.66
C THR A 234 6.52 9.99 14.00
N SER A 235 6.19 9.40 15.15
CA SER A 235 6.67 8.08 15.55
C SER A 235 5.61 7.04 15.22
N VAL A 236 6.00 5.99 14.50
CA VAL A 236 5.12 4.85 14.19
C VAL A 236 5.72 3.60 14.83
N THR A 237 4.98 3.00 15.75
CA THR A 237 5.37 1.75 16.38
C THR A 237 4.88 0.58 15.54
N ILE A 238 5.82 -0.17 14.95
CA ILE A 238 5.53 -1.35 14.14
C ILE A 238 5.27 -2.56 15.04
N ASP A 239 6.09 -2.72 16.08
CA ASP A 239 5.91 -3.75 17.10
C ASP A 239 6.51 -3.29 18.44
N SER A 240 6.39 -4.12 19.47
CA SER A 240 6.90 -3.85 20.83
C SER A 240 8.39 -3.50 20.90
N THR A 241 9.16 -3.76 19.84
CA THR A 241 10.61 -3.53 19.78
C THR A 241 11.04 -2.52 18.71
N THR A 242 10.12 -2.09 17.84
CA THR A 242 10.45 -1.37 16.61
C THR A 242 9.58 -0.13 16.49
N THR A 243 10.21 1.04 16.64
CA THR A 243 9.61 2.34 16.35
C THR A 243 10.39 3.00 15.23
N ILE A 244 9.69 3.40 14.19
CA ILE A 244 10.23 4.18 13.07
C ILE A 244 9.82 5.64 13.23
N ILE A 245 10.71 6.54 12.79
CA ILE A 245 10.43 7.97 12.76
C ILE A 245 10.24 8.36 11.30
N ARG A 246 9.10 8.96 10.98
CA ARG A 246 8.73 9.32 9.61
C ARG A 246 8.42 10.81 9.55
N LEU A 247 8.91 11.50 8.52
CA LEU A 247 8.55 12.89 8.30
C LEU A 247 7.15 13.00 7.71
N ASN A 248 6.53 14.15 7.96
CA ASN A 248 5.42 14.59 7.13
C ASN A 248 5.96 14.77 5.69
N THR A 249 5.23 14.28 4.68
CA THR A 249 5.61 14.38 3.26
C THR A 249 5.92 15.82 2.85
N ILE A 250 5.10 16.79 3.26
CA ILE A 250 5.30 18.20 2.92
C ILE A 250 6.60 18.74 3.52
N VAL A 251 6.90 18.36 4.77
CA VAL A 251 8.17 18.71 5.44
C VAL A 251 9.35 18.05 4.72
N LYS A 252 9.21 16.78 4.33
CA LYS A 252 10.22 16.04 3.58
C LYS A 252 10.58 16.77 2.28
N ASP A 253 9.60 17.13 1.46
CA ASP A 253 9.86 17.70 0.14
C ASP A 253 10.52 19.07 0.25
N TYR A 254 10.07 19.89 1.20
CA TYR A 254 10.72 21.16 1.49
C TYR A 254 12.17 20.97 1.94
N VAL A 255 12.44 20.00 2.82
CA VAL A 255 13.81 19.68 3.27
C VAL A 255 14.66 19.17 2.10
N LEU A 256 14.13 18.34 1.21
CA LEU A 256 14.84 17.89 0.01
C LEU A 256 15.15 19.06 -0.93
N LYS A 257 14.22 20.02 -1.11
CA LYS A 257 14.42 21.22 -1.94
C LYS A 257 15.60 22.06 -1.46
N ILE A 258 15.78 22.23 -0.14
CA ILE A 258 16.88 23.01 0.43
C ILE A 258 18.17 22.20 0.68
N THR A 259 18.14 20.87 0.51
CA THR A 259 19.30 20.00 0.73
C THR A 259 20.09 19.85 -0.58
N PRO A 260 21.41 20.12 -0.59
CA PRO A 260 22.23 19.93 -1.78
C PRO A 260 22.18 18.48 -2.29
N LEU A 261 22.10 18.31 -3.62
CA LEU A 261 22.01 16.98 -4.26
C LEU A 261 23.14 16.04 -3.85
N GLN A 262 24.36 16.57 -3.67
CA GLN A 262 25.51 15.81 -3.21
C GLN A 262 25.30 15.19 -1.82
N GLU A 263 24.65 15.92 -0.90
CA GLU A 263 24.35 15.39 0.44
C GLU A 263 23.28 14.30 0.36
N THR A 264 22.26 14.46 -0.49
CA THR A 264 21.25 13.43 -0.76
C THR A 264 21.90 12.14 -1.27
N HIS A 265 22.87 12.24 -2.17
CA HIS A 265 23.65 11.12 -2.67
C HIS A 265 24.50 10.46 -1.58
N GLU A 266 25.14 11.25 -0.71
CA GLU A 266 25.95 10.73 0.41
C GLU A 266 25.11 9.95 1.43
N ILE A 267 23.96 10.51 1.82
CA ILE A 267 22.98 9.81 2.66
C ILE A 267 22.55 8.51 1.96
N SER A 268 22.19 8.58 0.69
CA SER A 268 21.70 7.43 -0.06
C SER A 268 22.73 6.29 -0.11
N ARG A 269 24.01 6.61 -0.29
CA ARG A 269 25.11 5.65 -0.33
C ARG A 269 25.36 4.99 1.02
N GLU A 270 25.26 5.74 2.13
CA GLU A 270 25.47 5.16 3.47
C GLU A 270 24.32 4.26 3.92
N PHE A 271 23.08 4.54 3.53
CA PHE A 271 21.91 3.79 3.98
C PHE A 271 21.57 2.58 3.11
N LEU A 272 21.99 2.52 1.85
CA LEU A 272 21.70 1.41 0.94
C LEU A 272 22.12 0.03 1.50
N PRO A 273 23.34 -0.16 2.07
CA PRO A 273 23.76 -1.46 2.61
C PRO A 273 23.00 -1.93 3.85
N PHE A 274 22.38 -1.00 4.59
CA PHE A 274 21.53 -1.32 5.73
C PHE A 274 20.11 -1.67 5.32
N THR A 275 19.69 -1.19 4.15
CA THR A 275 18.37 -1.45 3.56
C THR A 275 18.37 -2.78 2.77
N ILE A 276 19.38 -2.96 1.92
CA ILE A 276 19.58 -4.15 1.08
C ILE A 276 20.87 -4.85 1.51
N ILE A 277 20.74 -5.92 2.30
CA ILE A 277 21.86 -6.65 2.88
C ILE A 277 22.27 -7.77 1.93
N THR A 278 23.49 -7.70 1.39
CA THR A 278 24.08 -8.77 0.58
C THR A 278 24.58 -9.89 1.49
N GLY A 279 23.84 -11.00 1.57
CA GLY A 279 24.28 -12.23 2.23
C GLY A 279 25.15 -13.10 1.32
N LYS A 280 25.65 -14.23 1.86
CA LYS A 280 26.52 -15.16 1.11
C LYS A 280 25.84 -15.79 -0.12
N GLU A 281 24.53 -16.06 -0.03
CA GLU A 281 23.77 -16.77 -1.07
C GLU A 281 22.51 -16.02 -1.54
N LYS A 282 22.12 -14.95 -0.83
CA LYS A 282 20.91 -14.19 -1.13
C LYS A 282 20.99 -12.77 -0.62
N ILE A 283 20.21 -11.90 -1.25
CA ILE A 283 19.94 -10.58 -0.72
C ILE A 283 18.81 -10.67 0.30
N VAL A 284 18.99 -9.96 1.41
CA VAL A 284 18.05 -9.93 2.53
C VAL A 284 17.70 -8.48 2.79
N LEU A 285 16.41 -8.18 2.89
CA LEU A 285 15.97 -6.85 3.30
C LEU A 285 16.25 -6.63 4.78
N SER A 286 16.43 -5.37 5.16
CA SER A 286 16.52 -4.97 6.56
C SER A 286 15.34 -5.54 7.36
N SER A 287 15.57 -5.82 8.65
CA SER A 287 14.48 -6.32 9.51
C SER A 287 13.31 -5.34 9.58
N ILE A 288 13.56 -4.05 9.40
CA ILE A 288 12.54 -3.01 9.45
C ILE A 288 11.72 -3.04 8.18
N ASN A 289 12.35 -3.04 7.00
CA ASN A 289 11.64 -3.15 5.74
C ASN A 289 10.82 -4.43 5.68
N ARG A 290 11.39 -5.56 6.11
CA ARG A 290 10.66 -6.83 6.17
C ARG A 290 9.46 -6.74 7.12
N LYS A 291 9.62 -6.17 8.31
CA LYS A 291 8.50 -5.98 9.25
C LYS A 291 7.44 -5.03 8.69
N THR A 292 7.83 -3.92 8.08
CA THR A 292 6.91 -2.99 7.41
C THR A 292 6.07 -3.73 6.36
N MET A 293 6.71 -4.57 5.53
CA MET A 293 6.01 -5.42 4.57
C MET A 293 5.10 -6.46 5.25
N GLU A 294 5.58 -7.15 6.29
CA GLU A 294 4.86 -8.22 7.00
C GLU A 294 3.63 -7.70 7.78
N TYR A 295 3.73 -6.54 8.42
CA TYR A 295 2.65 -5.92 9.20
C TYR A 295 1.63 -5.14 8.35
N GLY A 296 1.70 -5.24 7.02
CA GLY A 296 0.76 -4.56 6.11
C GLY A 296 0.87 -3.03 6.16
N LEU A 297 1.98 -2.49 6.67
CA LEU A 297 2.28 -1.08 6.50
C LEU A 297 2.62 -0.88 5.02
N LYS A 298 1.82 -0.05 4.34
CA LYS A 298 1.91 0.23 2.90
C LYS A 298 3.36 0.55 2.52
N THR A 299 3.98 -0.30 1.69
CA THR A 299 5.37 -0.15 1.21
C THR A 299 5.46 0.46 -0.19
N GLU A 300 4.39 1.11 -0.65
CA GLU A 300 4.34 1.88 -1.89
C GLU A 300 5.50 2.92 -1.97
N GLU A 301 6.12 3.26 -0.83
CA GLU A 301 7.28 4.17 -0.71
C GLU A 301 8.55 3.51 -0.09
N ASP A 302 8.97 2.30 -0.51
CA ASP A 302 10.16 1.66 0.09
C ASP A 302 11.45 2.49 -0.09
N ASN A 303 12.18 2.68 1.01
CA ASN A 303 13.53 3.23 1.05
C ASN A 303 14.45 2.54 0.03
N ALA A 304 14.27 1.23 -0.20
CA ALA A 304 15.11 0.46 -1.13
C ALA A 304 15.13 1.06 -2.55
N VAL A 305 13.96 1.36 -3.11
CA VAL A 305 13.85 1.91 -4.48
C VAL A 305 14.47 3.30 -4.54
N THR A 306 14.11 4.19 -3.61
CA THR A 306 14.64 5.56 -3.57
C THR A 306 16.16 5.58 -3.45
N LEU A 307 16.72 4.77 -2.56
CA LEU A 307 18.17 4.67 -2.36
C LEU A 307 18.86 4.09 -3.60
N LEU A 308 18.28 3.09 -4.26
CA LEU A 308 18.83 2.53 -5.51
C LEU A 308 18.85 3.57 -6.63
N LYS A 309 17.75 4.30 -6.84
CA LYS A 309 17.65 5.36 -7.86
C LYS A 309 18.72 6.43 -7.67
N ASN A 310 18.80 7.01 -6.47
CA ASN A 310 19.77 8.05 -6.15
C ASN A 310 21.23 7.57 -6.34
N ASN A 311 21.52 6.31 -5.99
CA ASN A 311 22.87 5.75 -6.20
C ASN A 311 23.16 5.46 -7.69
N ILE A 312 22.16 5.01 -8.46
CA ILE A 312 22.29 4.79 -9.92
C ILE A 312 22.55 6.12 -10.61
N GLU A 313 21.74 7.14 -10.31
CA GLU A 313 21.88 8.48 -10.85
C GLU A 313 23.26 9.08 -10.55
N LEU A 314 23.72 9.01 -9.29
CA LEU A 314 25.06 9.45 -8.90
C LEU A 314 26.16 8.81 -9.77
N VAL A 315 26.10 7.49 -9.96
CA VAL A 315 27.12 6.76 -10.73
C VAL A 315 27.02 7.09 -12.23
N LYS A 316 25.81 7.23 -12.78
CA LYS A 316 25.59 7.65 -14.17
C LYS A 316 26.18 9.03 -14.45
N ASN A 317 25.87 10.01 -13.60
CA ASN A 317 26.37 11.38 -13.74
C ASN A 317 27.89 11.46 -13.52
N SER A 318 28.44 10.57 -12.69
CA SER A 318 29.89 10.46 -12.53
C SER A 318 30.55 9.92 -13.79
N LEU A 319 29.97 8.89 -14.42
CA LEU A 319 30.50 8.26 -15.64
C LEU A 319 30.55 9.19 -16.86
N THR A 320 29.73 10.24 -16.90
CA THR A 320 29.73 11.25 -17.98
C THR A 320 30.86 12.26 -17.87
N SER A 321 31.68 12.23 -16.81
CA SER A 321 32.79 13.16 -16.62
C SER A 321 33.99 12.83 -17.53
N ASP A 322 34.40 13.80 -18.36
CA ASP A 322 35.57 13.69 -19.24
C ASP A 322 36.91 13.62 -18.50
N LEU A 323 36.91 13.91 -17.19
CA LEU A 323 38.11 13.94 -16.35
C LEU A 323 38.51 12.55 -15.81
N LEU A 324 37.69 11.53 -16.02
CA LEU A 324 37.93 10.19 -15.49
C LEU A 324 38.97 9.44 -16.32
N ASN A 325 39.93 8.82 -15.64
CA ASN A 325 40.81 7.85 -16.26
C ASN A 325 40.10 6.49 -16.46
N GLU A 326 40.69 5.61 -17.28
CA GLU A 326 40.11 4.30 -17.60
C GLU A 326 39.91 3.40 -16.37
N SER A 327 40.78 3.51 -15.35
CA SER A 327 40.63 2.72 -14.13
C SER A 327 39.40 3.18 -13.31
N GLU A 328 39.16 4.48 -13.23
CA GLU A 328 38.01 5.07 -12.55
C GLU A 328 36.71 4.76 -13.28
N LYS A 329 36.70 4.87 -14.62
CA LYS A 329 35.55 4.46 -15.45
C LYS A 329 35.19 2.99 -15.25
N ASN A 330 36.19 2.11 -15.18
CA ASN A 330 35.98 0.69 -14.91
C ASN A 330 35.44 0.42 -13.50
N ALA A 331 35.93 1.14 -12.49
CA ALA A 331 35.44 1.02 -11.12
C ALA A 331 33.97 1.48 -11.00
N LEU A 332 33.63 2.63 -11.59
CA LEU A 332 32.26 3.15 -11.63
C LEU A 332 31.32 2.22 -12.43
N SER A 333 31.77 1.68 -13.56
CA SER A 333 31.00 0.70 -14.34
C SER A 333 30.72 -0.57 -13.54
N THR A 334 31.71 -1.04 -12.78
CA THR A 334 31.55 -2.19 -11.86
C THR A 334 30.54 -1.88 -10.75
N GLN A 335 30.61 -0.67 -10.19
CA GLN A 335 29.65 -0.21 -9.19
C GLN A 335 28.23 -0.12 -9.77
N LEU A 336 28.07 0.39 -11.00
CA LEU A 336 26.78 0.45 -11.68
C LEU A 336 26.20 -0.95 -11.90
N ASN A 337 27.01 -1.89 -12.39
CA ASN A 337 26.61 -3.29 -12.56
C ASN A 337 26.16 -3.94 -11.24
N ARG A 338 26.83 -3.62 -10.14
CA ARG A 338 26.42 -4.06 -8.80
C ARG A 338 25.06 -3.46 -8.42
N LEU A 339 24.84 -2.16 -8.65
CA LEU A 339 23.56 -1.52 -8.36
C LEU A 339 22.43 -2.15 -9.19
N LEU A 340 22.64 -2.39 -10.49
CA LEU A 340 21.67 -3.09 -11.35
C LEU A 340 21.38 -4.52 -10.88
N TYR A 341 22.38 -5.23 -10.36
CA TYR A 341 22.17 -6.54 -9.73
C TYR A 341 21.34 -6.45 -8.45
N LEU A 342 21.61 -5.45 -7.59
CA LEU A 342 20.83 -5.21 -6.37
C LEU A 342 19.37 -4.87 -6.70
N SER A 343 19.13 -4.01 -7.69
CA SER A 343 17.80 -3.64 -8.17
C SER A 343 17.00 -4.86 -8.64
N ARG A 344 17.57 -5.69 -9.52
CA ARG A 344 16.93 -6.93 -9.99
C ARG A 344 16.63 -7.89 -8.83
N SER A 345 17.58 -8.05 -7.93
CA SER A 345 17.45 -8.97 -6.80
C SER A 345 16.42 -8.50 -5.78
N TYR A 346 16.29 -7.18 -5.58
CA TYR A 346 15.27 -6.58 -4.75
C TYR A 346 13.87 -6.88 -5.31
N VAL A 347 13.65 -6.59 -6.59
CA VAL A 347 12.39 -6.89 -7.28
C VAL A 347 12.07 -8.39 -7.22
N TYR A 348 13.06 -9.24 -7.48
CA TYR A 348 12.90 -10.69 -7.34
C TYR A 348 12.53 -11.11 -5.91
N GLY A 349 13.04 -10.41 -4.90
CA GLY A 349 12.66 -10.61 -3.49
C GLY A 349 11.19 -10.27 -3.23
N LEU A 350 10.67 -9.19 -3.81
CA LEU A 350 9.25 -8.81 -3.73
C LEU A 350 8.36 -9.89 -4.35
N LEU A 351 8.71 -10.32 -5.57
CA LEU A 351 7.99 -11.38 -6.30
C LEU A 351 7.90 -12.68 -5.51
N ASN A 352 9.02 -13.16 -4.99
CA ASN A 352 9.04 -14.40 -4.19
C ASN A 352 8.27 -14.27 -2.87
N SER A 353 8.14 -13.06 -2.35
CA SER A 353 7.33 -12.75 -1.17
C SER A 353 5.85 -12.52 -1.50
N SER A 354 5.45 -12.71 -2.76
CA SER A 354 4.10 -12.46 -3.29
C SER A 354 3.64 -11.01 -3.08
N ARG A 355 4.55 -10.05 -3.29
CA ARG A 355 4.32 -8.60 -3.22
C ARG A 355 4.28 -8.03 -4.63
N PHE A 356 3.21 -8.34 -5.35
CA PHE A 356 3.12 -8.11 -6.79
C PHE A 356 2.87 -6.64 -7.12
N THR A 357 2.02 -5.95 -6.37
CA THR A 357 1.77 -4.50 -6.56
C THR A 357 3.02 -3.68 -6.29
N GLU A 358 3.76 -4.02 -5.24
CA GLU A 358 5.02 -3.39 -4.91
C GLU A 358 6.11 -3.72 -5.93
N ALA A 359 6.11 -4.94 -6.49
CA ALA A 359 7.03 -5.31 -7.56
C ALA A 359 6.76 -4.47 -8.81
N VAL A 360 5.50 -4.32 -9.24
CA VAL A 360 5.12 -3.45 -10.37
C VAL A 360 5.60 -2.02 -10.13
N THR A 361 5.26 -1.46 -8.97
CA THR A 361 5.67 -0.12 -8.52
C THR A 361 7.19 0.07 -8.56
N ALA A 362 7.94 -0.85 -7.95
CA ALA A 362 9.39 -0.81 -7.92
C ALA A 362 10.00 -0.92 -9.33
N ILE A 363 9.46 -1.77 -10.19
CA ILE A 363 9.97 -1.94 -11.55
C ILE A 363 9.76 -0.67 -12.37
N HIS A 364 8.55 -0.09 -12.39
CA HIS A 364 8.30 1.16 -13.12
C HIS A 364 9.20 2.29 -12.64
N ALA A 365 9.35 2.44 -11.32
CA ALA A 365 10.21 3.46 -10.74
C ALA A 365 11.69 3.28 -11.12
N LEU A 366 12.18 2.05 -11.24
CA LEU A 366 13.57 1.74 -11.58
C LEU A 366 13.82 1.77 -13.10
N LEU A 367 12.85 1.38 -13.92
CA LEU A 367 13.01 1.32 -15.39
C LEU A 367 13.38 2.68 -15.98
N LYS A 368 12.76 3.76 -15.50
CA LYS A 368 13.05 5.14 -15.94
C LYS A 368 14.55 5.48 -15.87
N ASP A 369 15.24 5.00 -14.84
CA ASP A 369 16.67 5.27 -14.65
C ASP A 369 17.59 4.26 -15.34
N ILE A 370 17.07 3.06 -15.61
CA ILE A 370 17.83 1.91 -16.12
C ILE A 370 17.78 1.80 -17.66
N GLU A 371 16.70 2.25 -18.29
CA GLU A 371 16.48 2.15 -19.74
C GLU A 371 17.62 2.72 -20.58
N SER A 372 18.20 3.84 -20.13
CA SER A 372 19.28 4.51 -20.84
C SER A 372 20.65 3.83 -20.67
N ILE A 373 20.76 2.76 -19.88
CA ILE A 373 22.03 2.08 -19.57
C ILE A 373 22.24 0.91 -20.53
N ARG A 374 23.43 0.83 -21.13
CA ARG A 374 23.82 -0.30 -21.99
C ARG A 374 23.90 -1.61 -21.21
N ASP A 375 23.49 -2.72 -21.82
CA ASP A 375 23.53 -4.09 -21.25
C ASP A 375 22.79 -4.23 -19.90
N ASN A 376 21.74 -3.43 -19.72
CA ASN A 376 20.93 -3.36 -18.51
C ASN A 376 20.07 -4.61 -18.21
N ASN A 377 20.04 -5.59 -19.12
CA ASN A 377 19.16 -6.77 -19.07
C ASN A 377 17.68 -6.40 -18.84
N ILE A 378 17.20 -5.35 -19.52
CA ILE A 378 15.84 -4.82 -19.35
C ILE A 378 14.74 -5.86 -19.58
N TYR A 379 14.98 -6.87 -20.43
CA TYR A 379 14.05 -7.97 -20.67
C TYR A 379 13.66 -8.72 -19.38
N ILE A 380 14.54 -8.77 -18.37
CA ILE A 380 14.24 -9.38 -17.06
C ILE A 380 13.18 -8.57 -16.31
N TYR A 381 13.25 -7.24 -16.36
CA TYR A 381 12.26 -6.38 -15.74
C TYR A 381 10.90 -6.50 -16.43
N TYR A 382 10.88 -6.59 -17.77
CA TYR A 382 9.64 -6.87 -18.50
C TYR A 382 9.07 -8.25 -18.19
N ALA A 383 9.90 -9.28 -18.04
CA ALA A 383 9.44 -10.60 -17.59
C ALA A 383 8.84 -10.54 -16.17
N TYR A 384 9.46 -9.78 -15.25
CA TYR A 384 8.96 -9.57 -13.90
C TYR A 384 7.65 -8.75 -13.86
N LEU A 385 7.50 -7.76 -14.74
CA LEU A 385 6.22 -7.04 -14.92
C LEU A 385 5.14 -7.98 -15.41
N ALA A 386 5.42 -8.80 -16.44
CA ALA A 386 4.48 -9.78 -16.95
C ALA A 386 4.04 -10.77 -15.86
N TRP A 387 4.98 -11.29 -15.08
CA TRP A 387 4.66 -12.17 -13.95
C TRP A 387 3.78 -11.47 -12.92
N SER A 388 4.15 -10.27 -12.48
CA SER A 388 3.37 -9.51 -11.48
C SER A 388 1.96 -9.23 -11.96
N GLN A 389 1.81 -8.68 -13.17
CA GLN A 389 0.51 -8.35 -13.77
C GLN A 389 -0.37 -9.59 -13.99
N ARG A 390 0.23 -10.74 -14.35
CA ARG A 390 -0.46 -12.03 -14.43
C ARG A 390 -1.03 -12.44 -13.08
N MET A 391 -0.27 -12.27 -12.00
CA MET A 391 -0.72 -12.60 -10.64
C MET A 391 -1.83 -11.66 -10.16
N LEU A 392 -1.78 -10.39 -10.58
CA LEU A 392 -2.83 -9.39 -10.35
C LEU A 392 -4.08 -9.59 -11.23
N GLY A 393 -4.07 -10.57 -12.14
CA GLY A 393 -5.19 -10.88 -13.03
C GLY A 393 -5.32 -9.96 -14.26
N LYS A 394 -4.37 -9.06 -14.48
CA LYS A 394 -4.33 -8.14 -15.64
C LYS A 394 -3.68 -8.85 -16.85
N HIS A 395 -4.36 -9.88 -17.37
CA HIS A 395 -3.78 -10.81 -18.34
C HIS A 395 -3.38 -10.15 -19.68
N ASP A 396 -4.16 -9.21 -20.20
CA ASP A 396 -3.86 -8.55 -21.48
C ASP A 396 -2.57 -7.72 -21.38
N ILE A 397 -2.47 -6.88 -20.35
CA ILE A 397 -1.27 -6.07 -20.04
C ILE A 397 -0.05 -6.98 -19.82
N ALA A 398 -0.22 -8.06 -19.06
CA ALA A 398 0.84 -9.03 -18.84
C ALA A 398 1.35 -9.68 -20.14
N PHE A 399 0.45 -9.91 -21.10
CA PHE A 399 0.80 -10.47 -22.40
C PHE A 399 1.56 -9.48 -23.30
N ASP A 400 1.32 -8.18 -23.17
CA ASP A 400 2.14 -7.20 -23.88
C ASP A 400 3.55 -7.12 -23.31
N TYR A 401 3.72 -7.19 -21.99
CA TYR A 401 5.04 -7.26 -21.38
C TYR A 401 5.77 -8.59 -21.69
N ILE A 402 5.06 -9.73 -21.79
CA ILE A 402 5.70 -11.01 -22.14
C ILE A 402 6.27 -10.98 -23.56
N LYS A 403 5.58 -10.34 -24.51
CA LYS A 403 6.08 -10.13 -25.88
C LYS A 403 7.35 -9.28 -25.87
N LYS A 404 7.31 -8.11 -25.20
CA LYS A 404 8.49 -7.23 -25.06
C LYS A 404 9.67 -7.96 -24.42
N ALA A 405 9.43 -8.73 -23.36
CA ALA A 405 10.46 -9.51 -22.70
C ALA A 405 11.07 -10.55 -23.64
N LYS A 406 10.25 -11.27 -24.40
CA LYS A 406 10.67 -12.32 -25.34
C LYS A 406 11.46 -11.77 -26.53
N GLU A 407 11.06 -10.61 -27.06
CA GLU A 407 11.75 -9.92 -28.16
C GLU A 407 13.14 -9.45 -27.76
N LEU A 408 13.30 -8.99 -26.52
CA LEU A 408 14.56 -8.43 -26.00
C LEU A 408 15.47 -9.47 -25.32
N CYS A 409 14.96 -10.67 -25.02
CA CYS A 409 15.72 -11.69 -24.30
C CYS A 409 16.74 -12.38 -25.22
N PRO A 410 18.04 -12.40 -24.87
CA PRO A 410 19.06 -13.09 -25.63
C PRO A 410 18.86 -14.61 -25.59
N THR A 411 19.29 -15.32 -26.65
CA THR A 411 19.10 -16.78 -26.75
C THR A 411 19.95 -17.58 -25.76
N GLU A 412 21.01 -16.96 -25.25
CA GLU A 412 21.93 -17.52 -24.27
C GLU A 412 21.32 -17.58 -22.86
N ASP A 413 20.39 -16.67 -22.51
CA ASP A 413 19.71 -16.68 -21.22
C ASP A 413 18.53 -17.67 -21.21
N LYS A 414 18.90 -18.96 -21.20
CA LYS A 414 17.95 -20.07 -21.18
C LYS A 414 17.05 -20.09 -19.93
N ALA A 415 17.51 -19.52 -18.82
CA ALA A 415 16.75 -19.50 -17.58
C ALA A 415 15.59 -18.51 -17.69
N THR A 416 15.87 -17.27 -18.09
CA THR A 416 14.83 -16.25 -18.29
C THR A 416 13.88 -16.63 -19.43
N LEU A 417 14.39 -17.17 -20.54
CA LEU A 417 13.53 -17.67 -21.63
C LEU A 417 12.56 -18.77 -21.17
N ARG A 418 13.01 -19.67 -20.31
CA ARG A 418 12.16 -20.72 -19.73
C ARG A 418 11.02 -20.09 -18.93
N ASP A 419 11.34 -19.12 -18.07
CA ASP A 419 10.35 -18.48 -17.20
C ASP A 419 9.36 -17.64 -18.02
N ILE A 420 9.85 -16.88 -19.02
CA ILE A 420 9.02 -16.17 -20.01
C ILE A 420 8.06 -17.14 -20.71
N THR A 421 8.55 -18.31 -21.13
CA THR A 421 7.75 -19.32 -21.83
C THR A 421 6.66 -19.91 -20.93
N ILE A 422 6.96 -20.14 -19.64
CA ILE A 422 5.98 -20.61 -18.66
C ILE A 422 4.86 -19.58 -18.48
N ASP A 423 5.22 -18.30 -18.32
CA ASP A 423 4.24 -17.23 -18.15
C ASP A 423 3.40 -17.00 -19.41
N GLU A 424 4.01 -16.99 -20.60
CA GLU A 424 3.31 -16.93 -21.89
C GLU A 424 2.28 -18.05 -22.00
N LEU A 425 2.66 -19.27 -21.64
CA LEU A 425 1.78 -20.42 -21.68
C LEU A 425 0.58 -20.29 -20.72
N TYR A 426 0.80 -19.81 -19.50
CA TYR A 426 -0.30 -19.53 -18.56
C TYR A 426 -1.20 -18.38 -18.99
N LEU A 427 -0.65 -17.34 -19.63
CA LEU A 427 -1.42 -16.23 -20.18
C LEU A 427 -2.29 -16.69 -21.34
N LEU A 428 -1.73 -17.45 -22.29
CA LEU A 428 -2.49 -18.03 -23.40
C LEU A 428 -3.60 -18.96 -22.91
N GLU A 429 -3.40 -19.73 -21.83
CA GLU A 429 -4.46 -20.57 -21.25
C GLU A 429 -5.70 -19.73 -20.87
N LYS A 430 -5.50 -18.46 -20.49
CA LYS A 430 -6.58 -17.53 -20.15
C LYS A 430 -7.14 -16.78 -21.35
N LEU A 431 -6.29 -16.35 -22.28
CA LEU A 431 -6.65 -15.48 -23.40
C LEU A 431 -7.11 -16.25 -24.64
N SER A 432 -6.39 -17.32 -25.02
CA SER A 432 -6.61 -18.09 -26.24
C SER A 432 -6.24 -19.57 -26.03
N LEU A 433 -7.23 -20.38 -25.62
CA LEU A 433 -7.00 -21.80 -25.31
C LEU A 433 -6.38 -22.57 -26.49
N ASN A 434 -6.76 -22.27 -27.72
CA ASN A 434 -6.23 -22.96 -28.90
C ASN A 434 -4.73 -22.69 -29.10
N GLU A 435 -4.29 -21.44 -28.92
CA GLU A 435 -2.88 -21.08 -28.96
C GLU A 435 -2.11 -21.71 -27.80
N ALA A 436 -2.72 -21.74 -26.60
CA ALA A 436 -2.15 -22.41 -25.44
C ALA A 436 -1.91 -23.90 -25.70
N LEU A 437 -2.88 -24.59 -26.31
CA LEU A 437 -2.77 -26.01 -26.66
C LEU A 437 -1.69 -26.26 -27.72
N SER A 438 -1.59 -25.38 -28.72
CA SER A 438 -0.56 -25.44 -29.77
C SER A 438 0.84 -25.28 -29.17
N LEU A 439 1.03 -24.24 -28.35
CA LEU A 439 2.29 -23.97 -27.66
C LEU A 439 2.65 -25.10 -26.70
N ALA A 440 1.70 -25.58 -25.89
CA ALA A 440 1.90 -26.69 -24.97
C ALA A 440 2.33 -27.98 -25.70
N LYS A 441 1.74 -28.27 -26.87
CA LYS A 441 2.12 -29.44 -27.68
C LYS A 441 3.58 -29.33 -28.15
N LYS A 442 3.99 -28.15 -28.62
CA LYS A 442 5.37 -27.86 -29.01
C LYS A 442 6.33 -28.04 -27.82
N LEU A 443 6.05 -27.36 -26.71
CA LEU A 443 6.91 -27.37 -25.52
C LEU A 443 7.05 -28.77 -24.90
N LYS A 444 5.97 -29.55 -24.88
CA LYS A 444 5.99 -30.94 -24.40
C LYS A 444 6.90 -31.84 -25.24
N ASN A 445 6.99 -31.61 -26.55
CA ASN A 445 7.84 -32.39 -27.45
C ASN A 445 9.32 -31.97 -27.36
N GLU A 446 9.59 -30.68 -27.12
CA GLU A 446 10.95 -30.13 -27.04
C GLU A 446 11.62 -30.36 -25.68
N ASN A 447 10.84 -30.60 -24.62
CA ASN A 447 11.35 -30.72 -23.27
C ASN A 447 11.36 -32.16 -22.74
N LYS A 448 12.35 -32.47 -21.88
CA LYS A 448 12.46 -33.78 -21.23
C LYS A 448 11.23 -34.07 -20.38
N ALA A 449 10.80 -35.33 -20.35
CA ALA A 449 9.62 -35.77 -19.59
C ALA A 449 9.65 -35.41 -18.09
N ASN A 450 10.84 -35.26 -17.47
CA ASN A 450 11.00 -34.90 -16.06
C ASN A 450 11.23 -33.38 -15.82
N SER A 451 11.13 -32.56 -16.86
CA SER A 451 11.17 -31.11 -16.70
C SER A 451 9.83 -30.57 -16.20
N ASP A 452 9.87 -29.43 -15.50
CA ASP A 452 8.67 -28.73 -15.04
C ASP A 452 7.82 -28.24 -16.22
N LEU A 453 8.45 -27.68 -17.26
CA LEU A 453 7.80 -27.26 -18.52
C LEU A 453 7.00 -28.39 -19.18
N TYR A 454 7.55 -29.61 -19.20
CA TYR A 454 6.82 -30.77 -19.72
C TYR A 454 5.53 -31.02 -18.92
N ILE A 455 5.63 -30.97 -17.59
CA ILE A 455 4.50 -31.22 -16.70
C ILE A 455 3.43 -30.12 -16.88
N ILE A 456 3.83 -28.86 -16.88
CA ILE A 456 2.94 -27.70 -17.10
C ILE A 456 2.23 -27.82 -18.46
N SER A 457 2.98 -28.12 -19.52
CA SER A 457 2.43 -28.31 -20.87
C SER A 457 1.42 -29.46 -20.91
N ASP A 458 1.73 -30.58 -20.26
CA ASP A 458 0.86 -31.76 -20.19
C ASP A 458 -0.42 -31.51 -19.37
N ILE A 459 -0.39 -30.58 -18.41
CA ILE A 459 -1.56 -30.10 -17.67
C ILE A 459 -2.45 -29.24 -18.58
N ILE A 460 -1.89 -28.31 -19.34
CA ILE A 460 -2.69 -27.46 -20.24
C ILE A 460 -3.31 -28.29 -21.36
N LEU A 461 -2.58 -29.25 -21.92
CA LEU A 461 -3.13 -30.22 -22.87
C LEU A 461 -4.27 -31.04 -22.28
N SER A 462 -4.32 -31.25 -20.95
CA SER A 462 -5.43 -31.96 -20.32
C SER A 462 -6.75 -31.19 -20.33
N ASN A 463 -6.73 -29.87 -20.62
CA ASN A 463 -7.95 -29.06 -20.73
C ASN A 463 -8.83 -29.47 -21.92
N SER A 464 -8.28 -30.12 -22.95
CA SER A 464 -9.05 -30.64 -24.09
C SER A 464 -9.59 -32.07 -23.86
N LEU A 465 -9.27 -32.69 -22.72
CA LEU A 465 -9.71 -34.05 -22.40
C LEU A 465 -11.07 -34.07 -21.67
N PRO A 466 -11.83 -35.17 -21.78
CA PRO A 466 -12.99 -35.40 -20.93
C PRO A 466 -12.66 -35.32 -19.43
N VAL A 467 -13.60 -34.85 -18.60
CA VAL A 467 -13.37 -34.58 -17.16
C VAL A 467 -12.73 -35.76 -16.42
N LYS A 468 -13.17 -37.00 -16.67
CA LYS A 468 -12.62 -38.19 -16.02
C LYS A 468 -11.13 -38.41 -16.35
N GLU A 469 -10.77 -38.28 -17.62
CA GLU A 469 -9.39 -38.43 -18.09
C GLU A 469 -8.51 -37.27 -17.60
N LYS A 470 -9.06 -36.05 -17.61
CA LYS A 470 -8.41 -34.86 -17.04
C LYS A 470 -8.04 -35.06 -15.58
N ILE A 471 -8.96 -35.57 -14.75
CA ILE A 471 -8.71 -35.83 -13.32
C ILE A 471 -7.56 -36.84 -13.15
N GLU A 472 -7.57 -37.96 -13.87
CA GLU A 472 -6.51 -38.97 -13.79
C GLU A 472 -5.16 -38.40 -14.24
N LYS A 473 -5.16 -37.59 -15.29
CA LYS A 473 -3.98 -36.90 -15.79
C LYS A 473 -3.40 -35.91 -14.77
N LEU A 474 -4.27 -35.13 -14.12
CA LEU A 474 -3.88 -34.19 -13.07
C LEU A 474 -3.31 -34.94 -11.84
N LYS A 475 -3.94 -36.02 -11.37
CA LYS A 475 -3.42 -36.86 -10.27
C LYS A 475 -2.04 -37.44 -10.59
N PHE A 476 -1.84 -37.92 -11.82
CA PHE A 476 -0.55 -38.45 -12.25
C PHE A 476 0.54 -37.36 -12.24
N ASN A 477 0.25 -36.20 -12.82
CA ASN A 477 1.20 -35.10 -12.91
C ASN A 477 1.48 -34.45 -11.54
N GLU A 478 0.51 -34.43 -10.62
CA GLU A 478 0.71 -33.99 -9.23
C GLU A 478 1.76 -34.84 -8.53
N LYS A 479 1.56 -36.17 -8.51
CA LYS A 479 2.50 -37.11 -7.88
C LYS A 479 3.89 -37.00 -8.51
N LYS A 480 3.93 -36.85 -9.84
CA LYS A 480 5.18 -36.69 -10.59
C LYS A 480 5.91 -35.41 -10.22
N ALA A 481 5.22 -34.27 -10.20
CA ALA A 481 5.79 -32.97 -9.82
C ALA A 481 6.31 -33.00 -8.39
N ARG A 482 5.54 -33.55 -7.44
CA ARG A 482 5.93 -33.68 -6.04
C ARG A 482 7.15 -34.58 -5.85
N ARG A 483 7.20 -35.73 -6.54
CA ARG A 483 8.38 -36.63 -6.53
C ARG A 483 9.65 -35.93 -7.05
N LEU A 484 9.50 -35.07 -8.06
CA LEU A 484 10.58 -34.26 -8.64
C LEU A 484 10.87 -32.98 -7.85
N LYS A 485 10.21 -32.77 -6.70
CA LYS A 485 10.34 -31.59 -5.82
C LYS A 485 9.89 -30.26 -6.44
N TYR A 486 9.08 -30.30 -7.50
CA TYR A 486 8.38 -29.13 -8.03
C TYR A 486 7.11 -28.86 -7.19
N PHE A 487 7.30 -28.46 -5.93
CA PHE A 487 6.20 -28.33 -4.97
C PHE A 487 5.16 -27.29 -5.38
N THR A 488 5.58 -26.14 -5.91
CA THR A 488 4.66 -25.10 -6.40
C THR A 488 3.78 -25.62 -7.53
N THR A 489 4.36 -26.32 -8.51
CA THR A 489 3.62 -26.97 -9.60
C THR A 489 2.65 -28.01 -9.06
N ALA A 490 3.10 -28.88 -8.15
CA ALA A 490 2.24 -29.90 -7.51
C ALA A 490 1.05 -29.27 -6.76
N ASN A 491 1.29 -28.21 -5.99
CA ASN A 491 0.26 -27.51 -5.24
C ASN A 491 -0.73 -26.79 -6.15
N ASN A 492 -0.26 -26.18 -7.24
CA ASN A 492 -1.15 -25.60 -8.26
C ASN A 492 -2.03 -26.67 -8.93
N ILE A 493 -1.50 -27.86 -9.20
CA ILE A 493 -2.30 -28.99 -9.72
C ILE A 493 -3.37 -29.41 -8.69
N LEU A 494 -3.01 -29.52 -7.40
CA LEU A 494 -3.97 -29.84 -6.34
C LEU A 494 -5.08 -28.78 -6.23
N LEU A 495 -4.75 -27.50 -6.35
CA LEU A 495 -5.73 -26.42 -6.36
C LEU A 495 -6.70 -26.52 -7.56
N ILE A 496 -6.23 -26.99 -8.72
CA ILE A 496 -7.10 -27.29 -9.87
C ILE A 496 -7.96 -28.52 -9.60
N LEU A 497 -7.36 -29.60 -9.09
CA LEU A 497 -8.05 -30.86 -8.75
C LEU A 497 -9.20 -30.64 -7.75
N ASN A 498 -9.02 -29.76 -6.77
CA ASN A 498 -10.02 -29.48 -5.73
C ASN A 498 -11.36 -29.01 -6.28
N ARG A 499 -11.44 -28.50 -7.52
CA ARG A 499 -12.69 -28.16 -8.19
C ARG A 499 -13.55 -29.38 -8.53
N TYR A 500 -12.96 -30.57 -8.54
CA TYR A 500 -13.60 -31.82 -8.96
C TYR A 500 -13.73 -32.84 -7.81
N LEU A 501 -13.11 -32.60 -6.65
CA LEU A 501 -13.09 -33.52 -5.52
C LEU A 501 -14.30 -33.31 -4.58
N LYS A 502 -14.61 -34.32 -3.77
CA LYS A 502 -15.61 -34.22 -2.69
C LYS A 502 -15.00 -33.51 -1.47
N ASN A 503 -15.84 -32.91 -0.61
CA ASN A 503 -15.39 -32.05 0.49
C ASN A 503 -14.35 -32.69 1.44
N HIS A 504 -14.48 -33.98 1.78
CA HIS A 504 -13.46 -34.66 2.59
C HIS A 504 -12.10 -34.76 1.89
N GLU A 505 -12.09 -35.15 0.61
CA GLU A 505 -10.86 -35.25 -0.20
C GLU A 505 -10.24 -33.87 -0.46
N LYS A 506 -11.07 -32.83 -0.65
CA LYS A 506 -10.62 -31.44 -0.74
C LYS A 506 -9.85 -31.03 0.52
N LEU A 507 -10.36 -31.32 1.73
CA LEU A 507 -9.67 -30.95 2.97
C LEU A 507 -8.31 -31.63 3.12
N THR A 508 -8.19 -32.91 2.78
CA THR A 508 -6.89 -33.63 2.79
C THR A 508 -5.91 -33.02 1.80
N SER A 509 -6.38 -32.70 0.60
CA SER A 509 -5.61 -32.00 -0.44
C SER A 509 -5.12 -30.63 0.04
N ILE A 510 -5.99 -29.84 0.66
CA ILE A 510 -5.65 -28.51 1.18
C ILE A 510 -4.63 -28.58 2.32
N ASN A 511 -4.76 -29.54 3.23
CA ASN A 511 -3.76 -29.74 4.29
C ASN A 511 -2.39 -30.11 3.71
N THR A 512 -2.34 -30.86 2.61
CA THR A 512 -1.10 -31.20 1.89
C THR A 512 -0.47 -29.97 1.24
N ILE A 513 -1.27 -29.06 0.69
CA ILE A 513 -0.80 -27.77 0.17
C ILE A 513 -0.20 -26.96 1.33
N LEU A 514 -0.96 -26.75 2.40
CA LEU A 514 -0.53 -25.94 3.55
C LEU A 514 0.74 -26.46 4.24
N SER A 515 1.02 -27.76 4.18
CA SER A 515 2.24 -28.35 4.75
C SER A 515 3.49 -28.21 3.87
N SER A 516 3.33 -27.92 2.58
CA SER A 516 4.45 -27.90 1.61
C SER A 516 4.62 -26.57 0.86
N GLU A 517 3.62 -25.70 0.91
CA GLU A 517 3.64 -24.39 0.26
C GLU A 517 4.50 -23.39 1.03
N LYS A 518 5.21 -22.55 0.28
CA LYS A 518 6.03 -21.44 0.81
C LYS A 518 5.55 -20.08 0.32
N SER A 519 4.81 -20.02 -0.77
CA SER A 519 4.25 -18.77 -1.31
C SER A 519 3.02 -18.33 -0.51
N THR A 520 3.06 -17.10 0.00
CA THR A 520 1.94 -16.43 0.66
C THR A 520 0.67 -16.50 -0.19
N TYR A 521 0.79 -16.22 -1.50
CA TYR A 521 -0.34 -16.24 -2.43
C TYR A 521 -1.07 -17.60 -2.45
N ASN A 522 -0.34 -18.71 -2.61
CA ASN A 522 -0.94 -20.04 -2.62
C ASN A 522 -1.44 -20.46 -1.23
N THR A 523 -0.80 -20.03 -0.15
CA THR A 523 -1.29 -20.22 1.21
C THR A 523 -2.64 -19.53 1.43
N CYS A 524 -2.80 -18.28 0.99
CA CYS A 524 -4.08 -17.55 1.03
C CYS A 524 -5.16 -18.31 0.24
N ARG A 525 -4.86 -18.73 -1.01
CA ARG A 525 -5.77 -19.54 -1.83
C ARG A 525 -6.23 -20.80 -1.12
N ALA A 526 -5.30 -21.53 -0.51
CA ALA A 526 -5.61 -22.77 0.19
C ALA A 526 -6.43 -22.54 1.46
N LYS A 527 -6.14 -21.48 2.23
CA LYS A 527 -6.91 -21.12 3.43
C LYS A 527 -8.33 -20.68 3.09
N ILE A 528 -8.54 -19.85 2.07
CA ILE A 528 -9.89 -19.46 1.62
C ILE A 528 -10.70 -20.71 1.26
N ILE A 529 -10.14 -21.60 0.44
CA ILE A 529 -10.81 -22.86 0.08
C ILE A 529 -11.11 -23.72 1.31
N LYS A 530 -10.20 -23.79 2.29
CA LYS A 530 -10.42 -24.53 3.54
C LYS A 530 -11.69 -24.05 4.25
N TYR A 531 -11.85 -22.73 4.39
CA TYR A 531 -12.95 -22.15 5.14
C TYR A 531 -14.25 -22.12 4.33
N GLU A 532 -14.20 -21.95 3.00
CA GLU A 532 -15.34 -22.18 2.11
C GLU A 532 -15.90 -23.60 2.28
N ILE A 533 -15.06 -24.63 2.35
CA ILE A 533 -15.51 -26.02 2.57
C ILE A 533 -16.22 -26.20 3.93
N LEU A 534 -15.72 -25.54 4.98
CA LEU A 534 -16.34 -25.61 6.31
C LEU A 534 -17.72 -24.94 6.29
N LEU A 535 -17.86 -23.85 5.55
CA LEU A 535 -19.12 -23.15 5.38
C LEU A 535 -20.12 -23.98 4.56
N GLU A 536 -19.71 -24.48 3.40
CA GLU A 536 -20.52 -25.36 2.53
C GLU A 536 -21.00 -26.63 3.25
N SER A 537 -20.24 -27.10 4.25
CA SER A 537 -20.60 -28.29 5.05
C SER A 537 -21.42 -27.97 6.31
N GLY A 538 -21.83 -26.72 6.50
CA GLY A 538 -22.60 -26.27 7.67
C GLY A 538 -21.80 -26.28 8.97
N GLN A 539 -20.46 -26.32 8.90
CA GLN A 539 -19.55 -26.41 10.05
C GLN A 539 -18.96 -25.03 10.42
N VAL A 540 -19.77 -23.97 10.32
CA VAL A 540 -19.34 -22.58 10.60
C VAL A 540 -18.81 -22.43 12.03
N ASP A 541 -19.33 -23.19 12.98
CA ASP A 541 -18.88 -23.18 14.38
C ASP A 541 -17.42 -23.64 14.55
N LYS A 542 -16.86 -24.41 13.60
CA LYS A 542 -15.44 -24.80 13.62
C LYS A 542 -14.48 -23.67 13.24
N ILE A 543 -15.00 -22.56 12.71
CA ILE A 543 -14.20 -21.39 12.35
C ILE A 543 -13.94 -20.59 13.63
N THR A 544 -12.80 -20.80 14.29
CA THR A 544 -12.48 -20.12 15.56
C THR A 544 -12.28 -18.61 15.40
N GLU A 545 -12.28 -17.84 16.49
CA GLU A 545 -11.93 -16.40 16.43
C GLU A 545 -10.55 -16.18 15.80
N LYS A 546 -9.56 -17.01 16.17
CA LYS A 546 -8.24 -17.01 15.54
C LYS A 546 -8.31 -17.23 14.03
N SER A 547 -9.24 -18.07 13.56
CA SER A 547 -9.47 -18.29 12.12
C SER A 547 -10.05 -17.06 11.45
N ILE A 548 -10.92 -16.30 12.13
CA ILE A 548 -11.46 -15.04 11.65
C ILE A 548 -10.35 -13.99 11.55
N ASP A 549 -9.48 -13.89 12.56
CA ASP A 549 -8.35 -12.96 12.52
C ASP A 549 -7.37 -13.32 11.40
N GLU A 550 -7.07 -14.60 11.20
CA GLU A 550 -6.29 -15.04 10.02
C GLU A 550 -6.98 -14.67 8.69
N LEU A 551 -8.32 -14.74 8.60
CA LEU A 551 -9.05 -14.33 7.40
C LEU A 551 -9.03 -12.81 7.21
N LYS A 552 -9.08 -12.01 8.28
CA LYS A 552 -8.89 -10.55 8.21
C LYS A 552 -7.49 -10.20 7.69
N ASP A 553 -6.45 -10.89 8.16
CA ASP A 553 -5.08 -10.70 7.67
C ASP A 553 -4.97 -11.03 6.17
N ILE A 554 -5.61 -12.13 5.74
CA ILE A 554 -5.69 -12.49 4.33
C ILE A 554 -6.47 -11.42 3.55
N TYR A 555 -7.60 -10.97 4.06
CA TYR A 555 -8.43 -9.95 3.43
C TYR A 555 -7.67 -8.65 3.21
N ASN A 556 -6.98 -8.16 4.25
CA ASN A 556 -6.11 -6.98 4.16
C ASN A 556 -4.97 -7.18 3.16
N TYR A 557 -4.30 -8.34 3.18
CA TYR A 557 -3.25 -8.64 2.20
C TYR A 557 -3.80 -8.60 0.77
N LEU A 558 -4.93 -9.26 0.51
CA LEU A 558 -5.55 -9.28 -0.83
C LEU A 558 -6.00 -7.88 -1.26
N PHE A 559 -6.49 -7.07 -0.32
CA PHE A 559 -6.87 -5.68 -0.54
C PHE A 559 -5.67 -4.85 -0.98
N PHE A 560 -4.58 -4.85 -0.20
CA PHE A 560 -3.38 -4.09 -0.52
C PHE A 560 -2.67 -4.56 -1.78
N GLN A 561 -2.77 -5.85 -2.10
CA GLN A 561 -2.22 -6.39 -3.35
C GLN A 561 -3.17 -6.22 -4.55
N GLY A 562 -4.39 -5.70 -4.39
CA GLY A 562 -5.34 -5.60 -5.50
C GLY A 562 -5.71 -6.95 -6.13
N LEU A 563 -5.70 -8.04 -5.36
CA LEU A 563 -5.97 -9.40 -5.85
C LEU A 563 -7.48 -9.71 -5.93
N GLU A 564 -8.16 -9.02 -6.84
CA GLU A 564 -9.63 -8.92 -6.96
C GLU A 564 -10.38 -10.25 -6.82
N SER A 565 -10.04 -11.27 -7.63
CA SER A 565 -10.78 -12.54 -7.62
C SER A 565 -10.71 -13.27 -6.27
N LEU A 566 -9.57 -13.21 -5.59
CA LEU A 566 -9.42 -13.81 -4.26
C LEU A 566 -10.01 -12.92 -3.18
N PHE A 567 -9.90 -11.60 -3.35
CA PHE A 567 -10.50 -10.61 -2.46
C PHE A 567 -12.02 -10.82 -2.41
N ASN A 568 -12.71 -10.91 -3.54
CA ASN A 568 -14.16 -11.12 -3.60
C ASN A 568 -14.60 -12.43 -2.93
N ARG A 569 -13.82 -13.52 -3.09
CA ARG A 569 -14.08 -14.79 -2.40
C ARG A 569 -13.87 -14.70 -0.89
N CYS A 570 -12.81 -14.01 -0.46
CA CYS A 570 -12.56 -13.78 0.96
C CYS A 570 -13.63 -12.86 1.57
N HIS A 571 -14.08 -11.84 0.81
CA HIS A 571 -15.16 -10.94 1.19
C HIS A 571 -16.45 -11.72 1.44
N GLU A 572 -16.88 -12.54 0.48
CA GLU A 572 -18.09 -13.36 0.60
C GLU A 572 -18.02 -14.30 1.81
N LEU A 573 -16.88 -14.97 1.99
CA LEU A 573 -16.63 -15.83 3.14
C LEU A 573 -16.74 -15.07 4.48
N LEU A 574 -16.07 -13.92 4.61
CA LEU A 574 -16.11 -13.09 5.82
C LEU A 574 -17.51 -12.55 6.07
N TRP A 575 -18.22 -12.13 5.02
CA TRP A 575 -19.58 -11.64 5.10
C TRP A 575 -20.52 -12.70 5.66
N GLU A 576 -20.50 -13.91 5.12
CA GLU A 576 -21.36 -15.01 5.58
C GLU A 576 -21.05 -15.41 7.02
N ILE A 577 -19.77 -15.47 7.40
CA ILE A 577 -19.35 -15.72 8.80
C ILE A 577 -19.87 -14.61 9.72
N ALA A 578 -19.71 -13.35 9.32
CA ALA A 578 -20.12 -12.20 10.12
C ALA A 578 -21.64 -12.14 10.30
N VAL A 579 -22.41 -12.44 9.25
CA VAL A 579 -23.88 -12.53 9.32
C VAL A 579 -24.31 -13.68 10.25
N HIS A 580 -23.74 -14.87 10.08
CA HIS A 580 -24.06 -16.02 10.94
C HIS A 580 -23.77 -15.76 12.42
N ARG A 581 -22.67 -15.05 12.71
CA ARG A 581 -22.24 -14.73 14.08
C ARG A 581 -22.70 -13.37 14.61
N LYS A 582 -23.44 -12.59 13.80
CA LYS A 582 -23.91 -11.23 14.13
C LYS A 582 -22.78 -10.27 14.53
N ILE A 583 -21.64 -10.32 13.83
CA ILE A 583 -20.49 -9.45 14.09
C ILE A 583 -20.60 -8.18 13.21
N ASN A 584 -21.38 -7.19 13.66
CA ASN A 584 -21.70 -6.00 12.87
C ASN A 584 -20.45 -5.17 12.51
N ASP A 585 -19.52 -4.98 13.46
CA ASP A 585 -18.26 -4.25 13.21
C ASP A 585 -17.45 -4.85 12.06
N LEU A 586 -17.47 -6.19 11.92
CA LEU A 586 -16.77 -6.86 10.82
C LEU A 586 -17.44 -6.56 9.47
N ILE A 587 -18.79 -6.54 9.44
CA ILE A 587 -19.57 -6.21 8.23
C ILE A 587 -19.24 -4.79 7.76
N GLU A 588 -19.26 -3.82 8.65
CA GLU A 588 -18.92 -2.42 8.32
C GLU A 588 -17.50 -2.31 7.75
N ASN A 589 -16.52 -2.92 8.44
CA ASN A 589 -15.12 -2.87 8.01
C ASN A 589 -14.90 -3.49 6.62
N ILE A 590 -15.45 -4.68 6.36
CA ILE A 590 -15.26 -5.33 5.06
C ILE A 590 -16.05 -4.63 3.94
N PHE A 591 -17.22 -4.06 4.25
CA PHE A 591 -18.05 -3.33 3.28
C PHE A 591 -17.33 -2.10 2.72
N PHE A 592 -16.85 -1.20 3.60
CA PHE A 592 -16.18 0.01 3.16
C PHE A 592 -14.87 -0.26 2.41
N GLN A 593 -14.12 -1.29 2.83
CA GLN A 593 -12.95 -1.75 2.07
C GLN A 593 -13.35 -2.36 0.72
N GLY A 594 -14.47 -3.08 0.65
CA GLY A 594 -15.01 -3.68 -0.58
C GLY A 594 -15.33 -2.64 -1.64
N ILE A 595 -16.05 -1.58 -1.28
CA ILE A 595 -16.45 -0.49 -2.19
C ILE A 595 -15.25 0.08 -2.94
N LEU A 596 -14.14 0.33 -2.25
CA LEU A 596 -12.95 0.91 -2.87
C LEU A 596 -12.41 0.04 -4.01
N ILE A 597 -12.32 -1.28 -3.79
CA ILE A 597 -11.82 -2.21 -4.81
C ILE A 597 -12.79 -2.41 -5.96
N TRP A 598 -14.10 -2.46 -5.69
CA TRP A 598 -15.09 -2.68 -6.74
C TRP A 598 -15.17 -1.48 -7.68
N ARG A 599 -15.15 -0.25 -7.16
CA ARG A 599 -15.10 0.95 -7.99
C ARG A 599 -13.90 0.98 -8.90
N LEU A 600 -12.72 0.66 -8.37
CA LEU A 600 -11.47 0.63 -9.14
C LEU A 600 -11.46 -0.37 -10.29
N ASN A 601 -12.08 -1.53 -10.06
CA ASN A 601 -12.15 -2.57 -11.08
C ASN A 601 -13.43 -2.47 -11.93
N ASN A 602 -14.26 -1.44 -11.73
CA ASN A 602 -15.60 -1.31 -12.32
C ASN A 602 -16.49 -2.56 -12.08
N ASP A 603 -16.35 -3.22 -10.92
CA ASP A 603 -17.17 -4.36 -10.49
C ASP A 603 -18.50 -3.90 -9.88
N LEU A 604 -19.34 -3.27 -10.72
CA LEU A 604 -20.66 -2.77 -10.33
C LEU A 604 -21.54 -3.87 -9.73
N LYS A 605 -21.36 -5.11 -10.17
CA LYS A 605 -22.15 -6.26 -9.69
C LYS A 605 -21.90 -6.53 -8.21
N SER A 606 -20.64 -6.54 -7.78
CA SER A 606 -20.31 -6.73 -6.37
C SER A 606 -20.72 -5.52 -5.54
N GLU A 607 -20.48 -4.30 -6.04
CA GLU A 607 -20.90 -3.06 -5.37
C GLU A 607 -22.41 -3.05 -5.08
N GLU A 608 -23.25 -3.22 -6.11
CA GLU A 608 -24.71 -3.25 -5.95
C GLU A 608 -25.18 -4.39 -5.03
N LYS A 609 -24.56 -5.57 -5.11
CA LYS A 609 -24.90 -6.73 -4.25
C LYS A 609 -24.72 -6.35 -2.78
N TYR A 610 -23.55 -5.84 -2.42
CA TYR A 610 -23.21 -5.61 -1.01
C TYR A 610 -23.77 -4.30 -0.48
N GLU A 611 -24.00 -3.27 -1.32
CA GLU A 611 -24.76 -2.08 -0.92
C GLU A 611 -26.18 -2.45 -0.50
N ARG A 612 -26.88 -3.29 -1.27
CA ARG A 612 -28.21 -3.77 -0.90
C ARG A 612 -28.17 -4.54 0.42
N LEU A 613 -27.26 -5.51 0.55
CA LEU A 613 -27.14 -6.32 1.77
C LEU A 613 -26.79 -5.45 3.00
N TYR A 614 -25.93 -4.45 2.84
CA TYR A 614 -25.59 -3.51 3.90
C TYR A 614 -26.80 -2.67 4.32
N ASN A 615 -27.53 -2.09 3.37
CA ASN A 615 -28.72 -1.28 3.63
C ASN A 615 -29.84 -2.08 4.32
N GLU A 616 -30.11 -3.30 3.87
CA GLU A 616 -31.06 -4.22 4.52
C GLU A 616 -30.68 -4.48 5.98
N ARG A 617 -29.38 -4.63 6.25
CA ARG A 617 -28.87 -4.89 7.60
C ARG A 617 -28.92 -3.66 8.51
N VAL A 618 -28.51 -2.50 8.01
CA VAL A 618 -28.60 -1.22 8.74
C VAL A 618 -30.06 -0.92 9.09
N ALA A 619 -30.99 -1.13 8.14
CA ALA A 619 -32.42 -0.99 8.40
C ALA A 619 -32.89 -1.93 9.53
N ALA A 620 -32.45 -3.19 9.55
CA ALA A 620 -32.79 -4.15 10.60
C ALA A 620 -32.26 -3.74 11.99
N ILE A 621 -31.02 -3.24 12.08
CA ILE A 621 -30.43 -2.75 13.34
C ILE A 621 -31.19 -1.53 13.86
N THR A 622 -31.60 -0.63 12.95
CA THR A 622 -32.35 0.58 13.32
C THR A 622 -33.72 0.23 13.90
N ILE A 623 -34.36 -0.84 13.44
CA ILE A 623 -35.65 -1.33 13.96
C ILE A 623 -35.47 -1.99 15.34
N GLU A 624 -34.43 -2.81 15.53
CA GLU A 624 -34.13 -3.43 16.83
C GLU A 624 -33.78 -2.39 17.91
N GLY A 625 -33.08 -1.30 17.56
CA GLY A 625 -32.74 -0.21 18.48
C GLY A 625 -33.93 0.65 18.92
N VAL A 626 -34.97 0.78 18.07
CA VAL A 626 -36.22 1.48 18.42
C VAL A 626 -37.11 0.63 19.34
N SER A 627 -37.01 -0.70 19.26
CA SER A 627 -37.79 -1.64 20.08
C SER A 627 -37.31 -1.77 21.54
N LEU A 628 -36.16 -1.18 21.90
CA LEU A 628 -35.64 -1.19 23.29
C LEU A 628 -36.01 0.07 24.09
N LEU A 629 -36.92 0.90 23.57
CA LEU A 629 -37.44 2.12 24.20
C LEU A 629 -38.97 2.11 24.40
N GLU A 630 -39.58 0.91 24.52
CA GLU A 630 -40.93 0.76 25.08
C GLU A 630 -40.90 0.42 26.57
#